data_AF-A0A0F9P1B3-F1
#
_entry.id   AF-A0A0F9P1B3-F1
#
_cell.length_a   1.000
_cell.length_b   1.000
_cell.length_c   1.000
_cell.angle_alpha   90.00
_cell.angle_beta   90.00
_cell.angle_gamma   90.00
#
_symmetry.space_group_name_H-M   'P 1'
#
loop_
_entity.id
_entity.type
_entity.pdbx_description
1 polymer ?
#
loop_
_entity_poly.entity_id
_entity_poly.type
_entity_poly.pdbx_seq_one_letter_code
_entity_poly.pdbx_strand_id
1 'polypeptide(L)' 'MVHILDGYKTYIIAIGIGLASAAHSLGWIDTQAYLLIVGILAPSGLATLRQGIKK' A
#
# COMPACT_ATOMS: atom_id res chain seq x y z
N MET A 1 -15.38 -0.04 21.71
CA MET A 1 -14.05 0.06 21.07
C MET A 1 -14.29 0.29 19.59
N VAL A 2 -14.01 1.48 19.05
CA VAL A 2 -14.40 1.87 17.68
C VAL A 2 -13.46 1.20 16.67
N HIS A 3 -13.95 0.15 16.00
CA HIS A 3 -13.19 -0.69 15.04
C HIS A 3 -12.93 -0.03 13.67
N ILE A 4 -13.28 1.25 13.51
CA ILE A 4 -13.17 1.97 12.22
C ILE A 4 -11.71 2.30 11.86
N LEU A 5 -10.82 2.42 12.86
CA LEU A 5 -9.44 2.85 12.68
C LEU A 5 -8.49 1.74 12.17
N ASP A 6 -8.89 0.47 12.21
CA ASP A 6 -8.04 -0.64 11.77
C ASP A 6 -7.98 -0.78 10.25
N GLY A 7 -9.08 -0.48 9.55
CA GLY A 7 -9.13 -0.55 8.08
C GLY A 7 -8.38 0.59 7.40
N TYR A 8 -8.23 1.74 8.07
CA TYR A 8 -7.65 2.96 7.48
C TYR A 8 -6.20 2.76 7.03
N LYS A 9 -5.42 1.93 7.75
CA LYS A 9 -4.03 1.64 7.40
C LYS A 9 -3.91 0.90 6.07
N THR A 10 -4.83 -0.01 5.77
CA THR A 10 -4.91 -0.71 4.48
C THR A 10 -5.26 0.26 3.35
N TYR A 11 -6.14 1.23 3.60
CA TYR A 11 -6.46 2.28 2.62
C TYR A 11 -5.29 3.20 2.32
N ILE A 12 -4.50 3.59 3.33
CA ILE A 12 -3.29 4.41 3.12
C ILE A 12 -2.29 3.67 2.21
N ILE A 13 -2.11 2.37 2.42
CA ILE A 13 -1.20 1.55 1.60
C ILE A 13 -1.75 1.40 0.17
N ALA A 14 -3.06 1.17 0.02
CA ALA A 14 -3.70 1.09 -1.29
C ALA A 14 -3.58 2.41 -2.08
N ILE A 15 -3.76 3.56 -1.41
CA ILE A 15 -3.55 4.88 -2.01
C ILE A 15 -2.08 5.06 -2.41
N GLY A 16 -1.13 4.66 -1.55
CA GLY A 16 0.30 4.73 -1.86
C GLY A 16 0.69 3.89 -3.08
N ILE A 17 0.15 2.68 -3.21
CA ILE A 17 0.37 1.82 -4.37
C ILE A 17 -0.29 2.45 -5.62
N GLY A 18 -1.53 2.95 -5.50
CA GLY A 18 -2.23 3.59 -6.63
C GLY A 18 -1.49 4.82 -7.17
N LEU A 19 -0.97 5.67 -6.27
CA LEU A 19 -0.14 6.82 -6.65
C LEU A 19 1.18 6.39 -7.29
N ALA A 20 1.84 5.35 -6.77
CA ALA A 20 3.06 4.81 -7.36
C ALA A 20 2.80 4.25 -8.77
N SER A 21 1.70 3.52 -8.98
CA SER A 21 1.33 2.99 -10.29
C SER A 21 1.00 4.11 -11.29
N ALA A 22 0.30 5.15 -10.86
CA ALA A 22 0.01 6.31 -11.70
C ALA A 22 1.29 7.09 -12.05
N ALA A 23 2.19 7.30 -11.09
CA ALA A 23 3.47 7.96 -11.32
C ALA A 23 4.37 7.15 -12.28
N HIS A 24 4.35 5.81 -12.17
CA HIS A 24 5.08 4.93 -13.10
C HIS A 24 4.48 4.98 -14.51
N SER A 25 3.16 4.93 -14.65
CA SER A 25 2.51 4.99 -15.97
C SER A 25 2.71 6.34 -16.67
N LEU A 26 2.85 7.42 -15.90
CA LEU A 26 3.17 8.76 -16.41
C LEU A 26 4.68 8.96 -16.69
N GLY A 27 5.52 7.96 -16.39
CA GLY A 27 6.97 8.05 -16.58
C GLY A 27 7.68 8.98 -15.59
N TRP A 28 7.02 9.37 -14.49
CA TRP A 28 7.62 10.22 -13.45
C TRP A 28 8.63 9.47 -12.60
N ILE A 29 8.49 8.14 -12.52
CA ILE A 29 9.41 7.25 -11.82
C ILE A 29 9.80 6.08 -12.72
N ASP A 30 11.07 5.69 -12.65
CA ASP A 30 11.58 4.50 -13.34
C ASP A 30 11.05 3.22 -12.68
N THR A 31 11.04 2.13 -13.44
CA THR A 31 10.64 0.77 -13.04
C THR A 31 11.37 0.31 -11.78
N GLN A 32 12.65 0.63 -11.62
CA GLN A 32 13.38 0.33 -10.37
C GLN A 32 12.79 1.05 -9.15
N ALA A 33 12.46 2.33 -9.28
CA ALA A 33 11.87 3.11 -8.20
C ALA A 33 10.45 2.60 -7.87
N TYR A 34 9.66 2.27 -8.89
CA TYR A 34 8.34 1.66 -8.72
C TYR A 34 8.41 0.31 -7.99
N LEU A 35 9.31 -0.58 -8.42
CA LEU A 35 9.51 -1.90 -7.79
C LEU A 35 9.95 -1.77 -6.32
N LEU A 36 10.76 -0.77 -5.99
CA LEU A 36 11.18 -0.50 -4.61
C LEU A 36 10.01 -0.02 -3.75
N ILE A 37 9.20 0.91 -4.26
CA ILE A 37 8.01 1.43 -3.57
C ILE A 37 6.97 0.32 -3.35
N VAL A 38 6.61 -0.41 -4.41
CA VAL A 38 5.63 -1.50 -4.32
C VAL A 38 6.19 -2.67 -3.51
N GLY A 39 7.48 -2.96 -3.63
CA GLY A 39 8.16 -4.01 -2.86
C GLY A 39 8.13 -3.76 -1.35
N ILE A 40 8.06 -2.50 -0.90
CA ILE A 40 7.90 -2.15 0.51
C ILE A 40 6.42 -2.06 0.91
N LEU A 41 5.57 -1.50 0.05
CA LEU A 41 4.15 -1.27 0.33
C LEU A 41 3.29 -2.55 0.25
N ALA A 42 3.58 -3.48 -0.66
CA ALA A 42 2.80 -4.70 -0.80
C ALA A 42 2.91 -5.66 0.42
N PRO A 43 4.11 -5.96 0.97
CA PRO A 43 4.22 -6.79 2.17
C PRO A 43 3.65 -6.10 3.42
N SER A 44 3.80 -4.77 3.54
CA SER A 44 3.20 -4.01 4.64
C SER A 44 1.67 -3.99 4.55
N GLY A 45 1.11 -3.94 3.34
CA GLY A 45 -0.32 -4.11 3.08
C GLY A 45 -0.82 -5.48 3.52
N LEU A 46 -0.14 -6.54 3.10
CA LEU A 46 -0.44 -7.93 3.47
C LEU A 46 -0.34 -8.17 4.98
N ALA A 47 0.66 -7.60 5.65
CA ALA A 47 0.82 -7.69 7.10
C ALA A 47 -0.35 -7.00 7.84
N THR A 48 -0.75 -5.82 7.36
CA THR A 48 -1.88 -5.05 7.90
C THR A 48 -3.21 -5.78 7.69
N LEU A 49 -3.43 -6.35 6.49
CA LEU A 49 -4.57 -7.20 6.17
C LEU A 49 -4.64 -8.44 7.07
N ARG A 50 -3.51 -9.14 7.26
CA ARG A 50 -3.43 -10.31 8.15
C ARG A 50 -3.73 -9.96 9.59
N GLN A 51 -3.31 -8.78 10.05
CA GLN A 51 -3.62 -8.29 11.39
C GLN A 51 -5.10 -7.92 11.56
N GLY A 52 -5.74 -7.43 10.50
CA GLY A 52 -7.19 -7.17 10.47
C GLY A 52 -8.06 -8.44 10.47
N ILE A 53 -7.60 -9.51 9.80
CA ILE A 53 -8.33 -10.80 9.71
C ILE A 53 -8.18 -11.64 11.00
N LYS A 54 -7.08 -11.51 11.74
CA LYS A 54 -6.84 -12.25 13.00
C LYS A 54 -7.66 -11.75 14.21
N LYS A 55 -8.61 -10.84 14.01
CA LYS A 55 -9.51 -10.37 15.06
C LYS A 55 -10.64 -11.35 15.34
#